data_AF-A0A2A4HXI0-F1
#
_entry.id   AF-A0A2A4HXI0-F1
#
_cell.length_a   1.000
_cell.length_b   1.000
_cell.length_c   1.000
_cell.angle_alpha   90.00
_cell.angle_beta   90.00
_cell.angle_gamma   90.00
#
_symmetry.space_group_name_H-M   'P 1'
#
loop_
_entity.id
_entity.type
_entity.pdbx_description
1 polymer ?
#
loop_
_entity_poly.entity_id
_entity_poly.type
_entity_poly.pdbx_seq_one_letter_code
_entity_poly.pdbx_strand_id
1 'polypeptide(L)'
;MNAPNPHLTRAERQALSAPLLIDDEETVRAIAQLADERGTAMQEIVALAIRDHAHRHSLASPAPEWLRRCWNEHPLPLPSGLAADKHFHDSLDDE
;
A
#
# COMPACT_ATOMS: atom_id res chain seq x y z
N MET A 1 24.42 -15.22 26.54
CA MET A 1 23.45 -14.18 26.12
C MET A 1 22.32 -14.88 25.40
N ASN A 2 21.14 -14.99 26.00
CA ASN A 2 19.98 -15.55 25.31
C ASN A 2 19.35 -14.42 24.49
N ALA A 3 19.34 -14.56 23.16
CA ALA A 3 18.65 -13.62 22.30
C ALA A 3 17.16 -13.58 22.68
N PRO A 4 16.52 -12.39 22.74
CA PRO A 4 15.09 -12.30 22.98
C PRO A 4 14.38 -13.05 21.85
N ASN A 5 13.62 -14.08 22.21
CA ASN A 5 12.82 -14.85 21.29
C ASN A 5 11.75 -13.89 20.73
N PRO A 6 11.69 -13.61 19.41
CA PRO A 6 10.71 -12.69 18.86
C PRO A 6 9.33 -13.27 19.15
N HIS A 7 8.54 -12.59 19.99
CA HIS A 7 7.18 -13.01 20.28
C HIS A 7 6.36 -12.92 19.00
N LEU A 8 6.16 -14.07 18.36
CA LEU A 8 5.30 -14.18 17.19
C LEU A 8 3.91 -13.61 17.52
N THR A 9 3.42 -12.76 16.63
CA THR A 9 2.05 -12.26 16.70
C THR A 9 1.07 -13.44 16.64
N ARG A 10 -0.19 -13.17 17.02
CA ARG A 10 -1.26 -14.18 16.91
C ARG A 10 -1.38 -14.72 15.48
N ALA A 11 -1.34 -13.82 14.49
CA ALA A 11 -1.48 -14.16 13.08
C ALA A 11 -0.30 -14.99 12.57
N GLU A 12 0.94 -14.64 12.93
CA GLU A 12 2.12 -15.42 12.53
C GLU A 12 2.11 -16.83 13.14
N ARG A 13 1.72 -16.98 14.40
CA ARG A 13 1.57 -18.32 15.01
C ARG A 13 0.54 -19.18 14.28
N GLN A 14 -0.57 -18.58 13.87
CA GLN A 14 -1.59 -19.28 13.08
C GLN A 14 -1.06 -19.64 11.69
N ALA A 15 -0.42 -18.71 10.99
CA ALA A 15 0.15 -18.93 9.66
C ALA A 15 1.26 -20.00 9.64
N LEU A 16 2.02 -20.11 10.74
CA LEU A 16 3.06 -21.13 10.89
C LEU A 16 2.52 -22.47 11.40
N SER A 17 1.28 -22.51 11.91
CA SER A 17 0.67 -23.73 12.43
C SER A 17 0.06 -24.62 11.34
N ALA A 18 -0.26 -24.05 10.17
CA ALA A 18 -0.79 -24.79 9.02
C ALA A 18 -0.48 -24.07 7.70
N PRO A 19 -0.27 -24.81 6.59
CA PRO A 19 -0.13 -24.20 5.26
C PRO A 19 -1.37 -23.38 4.88
N LEU A 20 -1.15 -22.21 4.28
CA LEU A 20 -2.24 -21.44 3.66
C LEU A 20 -2.60 -22.08 2.32
N LEU A 21 -3.74 -22.77 2.30
CA LEU A 21 -4.32 -23.36 1.09
C LEU A 21 -5.47 -22.46 0.58
N ILE A 22 -5.51 -22.21 -0.72
CA ILE A 22 -6.58 -21.47 -1.39
C ILE A 22 -7.35 -22.46 -2.25
N ASP A 23 -8.51 -22.90 -1.76
CA ASP A 23 -9.38 -23.86 -2.44
C ASP A 23 -10.47 -23.19 -3.30
N ASP A 24 -10.59 -21.86 -3.20
CA ASP A 24 -11.56 -21.11 -3.99
C ASP A 24 -11.14 -21.06 -5.47
N GLU A 25 -11.97 -21.65 -6.33
CA GLU A 25 -11.66 -21.84 -7.74
C GLU A 25 -11.50 -20.51 -8.49
N GLU A 26 -12.33 -19.51 -8.18
CA GLU A 26 -12.27 -18.20 -8.82
C GLU A 26 -10.95 -17.49 -8.49
N THR A 27 -10.55 -17.51 -7.22
CA THR A 27 -9.28 -16.93 -6.77
C THR A 27 -8.08 -17.65 -7.40
N VAL A 28 -8.11 -18.99 -7.46
CA VAL A 28 -7.04 -19.78 -8.09
C VAL A 28 -6.90 -19.42 -9.57
N ARG A 29 -8.02 -19.31 -10.31
CA ARG A 29 -8.00 -18.91 -11.73
C ARG A 29 -7.44 -17.50 -11.91
N ALA A 30 -7.81 -16.55 -11.05
CA ALA A 30 -7.29 -15.19 -11.12
C ALA A 30 -5.77 -15.13 -10.88
N ILE A 31 -5.26 -15.88 -9.90
CA ILE A 31 -3.82 -15.96 -9.65
C ILE A 31 -3.10 -16.62 -10.83
N ALA A 32 -3.66 -17.70 -11.39
CA ALA A 32 -3.09 -18.40 -12.53
C ALA A 32 -3.01 -17.52 -13.77
N GLN A 33 -4.08 -16.78 -14.08
CA GLN A 33 -4.10 -15.85 -15.20
C GLN A 33 -2.99 -14.79 -15.08
N LEU A 34 -2.85 -14.17 -13.90
CA LEU A 34 -1.80 -13.17 -13.65
C LEU A 34 -0.39 -13.78 -13.74
N ALA A 35 -0.23 -15.04 -13.33
CA ALA A 35 1.01 -15.78 -13.41
C ALA A 35 1.40 -16.03 -14.88
N ASP A 36 0.45 -16.48 -15.69
CA ASP A 36 0.63 -16.73 -17.13
C ASP A 36 0.97 -15.45 -17.89
N GLU A 37 0.24 -14.35 -17.64
CA GLU A 37 0.48 -13.04 -18.28
C GLU A 37 1.89 -12.51 -18.00
N ARG A 38 2.45 -12.81 -16.83
CA ARG A 38 3.77 -12.34 -16.40
C ARG A 38 4.88 -13.37 -16.61
N GLY A 39 4.55 -14.62 -16.95
CA GLY A 39 5.51 -15.72 -17.03
C GLY A 39 6.21 -16.02 -15.70
N THR A 40 5.51 -15.88 -14.58
CA THR A 40 6.05 -16.07 -13.21
C THR A 40 5.25 -17.12 -12.45
N ALA A 41 5.79 -17.63 -11.34
CA ALA A 41 5.07 -18.63 -10.56
C ALA A 41 3.91 -18.01 -9.74
N MET A 42 2.83 -18.76 -9.51
CA MET A 42 1.65 -18.30 -8.75
C MET A 42 2.00 -17.75 -7.37
N GLN A 43 2.93 -18.39 -6.65
CA GLN A 43 3.37 -17.90 -5.32
C GLN A 43 4.06 -16.53 -5.39
N GLU A 44 4.74 -16.22 -6.50
CA GLU A 44 5.40 -14.92 -6.69
C GLU A 44 4.38 -13.82 -6.95
N ILE A 45 3.32 -14.12 -7.72
CA ILE A 45 2.18 -13.23 -7.92
C ILE A 45 1.52 -12.89 -6.59
N VAL A 46 1.25 -13.89 -5.74
CA VAL A 46 0.64 -13.67 -4.42
C VAL A 46 1.55 -12.80 -3.55
N ALA A 47 2.85 -13.11 -3.47
CA ALA A 47 3.80 -12.31 -2.70
C ALA A 47 3.92 -10.87 -3.21
N LEU A 48 3.84 -10.66 -4.52
CA LEU A 48 3.85 -9.33 -5.13
C LEU A 48 2.56 -8.57 -4.79
N ALA A 49 1.39 -9.21 -4.95
CA ALA A 49 0.10 -8.60 -4.66
C ALA A 49 -0.01 -8.16 -3.19
N ILE A 50 0.47 -8.98 -2.24
CA ILE A 50 0.50 -8.62 -0.82
C ILE A 50 1.38 -7.39 -0.58
N ARG A 51 2.58 -7.35 -1.17
CA ARG A 51 3.50 -6.20 -1.04
C ARG A 51 2.91 -4.93 -1.62
N ASP A 52 2.33 -5.03 -2.81
CA ASP A 52 1.70 -3.90 -3.49
C ASP A 52 0.49 -3.38 -2.69
N HIS A 53 -0.36 -4.27 -2.20
CA HIS A 53 -1.47 -3.91 -1.30
C HIS A 53 -0.95 -3.19 -0.04
N ALA A 54 0.03 -3.78 0.65
CA ALA A 54 0.62 -3.15 1.83
C ALA A 54 1.21 -1.77 1.53
N HIS A 55 1.86 -1.61 0.37
CA HIS A 55 2.42 -0.33 -0.07
C HIS A 55 1.34 0.72 -0.36
N ARG A 56 0.29 0.38 -1.11
CA ARG A 56 -0.82 1.31 -1.37
C ARG A 56 -1.49 1.77 -0.08
N HIS A 57 -1.63 0.87 0.88
CA HIS A 57 -2.22 1.19 2.17
C HIS A 57 -1.22 1.80 3.16
N SER A 58 0.09 1.74 2.89
CA SER A 58 1.07 2.50 3.68
C SER A 58 1.04 3.99 3.36
N LEU A 59 0.45 4.41 2.22
CA LEU A 59 0.17 5.82 1.92
C LEU A 59 -0.96 6.41 2.78
N ALA A 60 -1.74 5.57 3.47
CA ALA A 60 -2.65 6.00 4.54
C ALA A 60 -1.91 6.22 5.88
N SER A 61 -0.58 6.05 5.91
CA SER A 61 0.23 6.47 7.05
C SER A 61 0.10 7.98 7.25
N PRO A 62 0.11 8.46 8.51
CA PRO A 62 0.09 9.89 8.77
C PRO A 62 1.21 10.59 8.00
N ALA A 63 0.93 11.81 7.53
CA ALA A 63 1.90 12.66 6.85
C ALA A 63 3.25 12.65 7.61
N PRO A 64 4.39 12.63 6.90
CA PRO A 64 5.71 12.71 7.53
C PRO A 64 5.79 13.85 8.54
N GLU A 65 6.58 13.67 9.61
CA GLU A 65 6.66 14.64 10.71
C GLU A 65 7.00 16.06 10.22
N TRP A 66 7.90 16.18 9.25
CA TRP A 66 8.27 17.47 8.66
C TRP A 66 7.10 18.16 7.97
N LEU A 67 6.21 17.40 7.31
CA LEU A 67 5.05 17.95 6.59
C LEU A 67 3.98 18.39 7.59
N ARG A 68 3.75 17.60 8.64
CA ARG A 68 2.86 17.98 9.76
C ARG A 68 3.35 19.24 10.47
N ARG A 69 4.67 19.36 10.67
CA ARG A 69 5.30 20.56 11.23
C ARG A 69 5.10 21.77 10.32
N CYS A 70 5.34 21.62 9.02
CA CYS A 70 5.14 22.67 8.03
C CYS A 70 3.68 23.18 8.03
N TRP A 71 2.68 22.30 8.04
CA TRP A 71 1.27 22.72 8.11
C TRP A 71 0.89 23.40 9.42
N ASN A 72 1.52 23.02 10.53
CA ASN A 72 1.29 23.69 11.82
C ASN A 72 1.94 25.08 11.87
N GLU A 73 3.15 25.22 11.31
CA GLU A 73 3.88 26.50 11.25
C GLU A 73 3.30 27.44 10.18
N HIS A 74 2.74 26.88 9.11
CA HIS A 74 2.15 27.58 7.97
C HIS A 74 0.75 27.03 7.67
N PRO A 75 -0.26 27.37 8.50
CA PRO A 75 -1.62 26.94 8.24
C PRO A 75 -2.09 27.48 6.90
N LEU A 76 -2.85 26.65 6.16
CA LEU A 76 -3.48 27.10 4.93
C LEU A 76 -4.30 28.36 5.21
N PRO A 77 -4.24 29.37 4.32
CA PRO A 77 -5.09 30.54 4.46
C PRO A 77 -6.55 30.11 4.42
N LEU A 78 -7.43 30.97 4.94
CA LEU A 78 -8.88 30.74 4.83
C LEU A 78 -9.22 30.46 3.36
N PRO A 79 -10.11 29.49 3.10
CA PRO A 79 -10.52 29.16 1.74
C PRO A 79 -11.05 30.43 1.06
N SER A 80 -10.51 30.74 -0.11
CA SER A 80 -10.82 31.99 -0.82
C SER A 80 -12.26 32.06 -1.34
N GLY A 81 -12.97 30.93 -1.38
CA GLY A 81 -14.32 30.82 -1.95
C GLY A 81 -14.37 30.93 -3.47
N LEU A 82 -13.22 31.14 -4.12
CA LEU A 82 -13.09 31.16 -5.57
C LEU A 82 -13.02 29.72 -6.08
N ALA A 83 -13.68 29.46 -7.21
CA ALA A 83 -13.49 28.20 -7.93
C ALA A 83 -12.05 28.14 -8.42
N ALA A 84 -11.37 27.01 -8.17
CA ALA A 84 -10.03 26.79 -8.69
C ALA A 84 -10.09 26.78 -10.23
N ASP A 85 -9.34 27.68 -10.85
CA ASP A 85 -9.21 27.74 -12.31
C ASP A 85 -8.17 26.72 -12.75
N LYS A 86 -8.67 25.56 -13.19
CA LYS A 86 -7.84 24.50 -13.72
C LYS A 86 -7.07 24.93 -14.97
N HIS A 87 -7.67 25.75 -15.85
CA HIS A 87 -7.00 26.17 -17.09
C HIS A 87 -5.78 27.03 -16.82
N PHE A 88 -5.83 27.88 -15.79
CA PHE A 88 -4.66 28.65 -15.35
C PHE A 88 -3.54 27.73 -14.84
N HIS A 89 -3.86 26.72 -14.02
CA HIS A 89 -2.86 25.78 -13.52
C HIS A 89 -2.24 24.94 -14.65
N ASP A 90 -3.08 24.42 -15.56
CA ASP A 90 -2.63 23.64 -16.71
C ASP A 90 -1.67 24.47 -17.59
N SER A 91 -1.87 25.79 -17.69
CA SER A 91 -0.98 26.69 -18.46
C SER A 91 0.40 26.96 -17.82
N LEU A 92 0.58 26.65 -16.53
CA LEU A 92 1.85 26.81 -15.81
C LEU A 92 2.72 25.54 -15.85
N ASP A 93 2.13 24.37 -16.10
CA ASP A 93 2.82 23.07 -16.13
C ASP A 93 3.40 22.73 -17.52
N ASP A 94 3.08 23.51 -18.56
CA ASP A 94 3.51 23.31 -19.97
C ASP A 94 4.87 24.00 -20.32
N GLU A 95 5.72 24.33 -19.33
CA GLU A 95 7.11 24.85 -19.51
C GLU A 95 8.15 23.93 -18.84
#